data_AF-A0AAU5KBL2-F1
#
_entry.id   AF-A0AAU5KBL2-F1
#
_cell.length_a   1.000
_cell.length_b   1.000
_cell.length_c   1.000
_cell.angle_alpha   90.00
_cell.angle_beta   90.00
_cell.angle_gamma   90.00
#
_symmetry.space_group_name_H-M   'P 1'
#
loop_
_entity.id
_entity.type
_entity.pdbx_description
1 polymer ?
#
loop_
_entity_poly.entity_id
_entity_poly.type
_entity_poly.pdbx_seq_one_letter_code
_entity_poly.pdbx_strand_id
1 'polypeptide(L)'
;MHPLVLLLGLLRLLTGDLLPGGSSGLTALATAATLVVLAGVLSATFVLARLLGSRAPHAVRDGTLRRHALRTAFLPQRDPDARGRRRPRAPGAALAAA
;
A
#
# COMPACT_ATOMS: atom_id res chain seq x y z
N MET A 1 -0.18 -10.12 -0.25
CA MET A 1 0.18 -11.47 0.21
C MET A 1 -0.90 -11.95 1.15
N HIS A 2 -1.67 -12.97 0.75
CA HIS A 2 -2.76 -13.46 1.58
C HIS A 2 -2.18 -14.16 2.82
N PRO A 3 -2.65 -13.86 4.03
CA PRO A 3 -2.08 -14.42 5.27
C PRO A 3 -2.14 -15.96 5.26
N LEU A 4 -3.14 -16.51 4.57
CA LEU A 4 -3.32 -17.94 4.32
C LEU A 4 -2.15 -18.56 3.53
N VAL A 5 -1.62 -17.84 2.53
CA VAL A 5 -0.48 -18.31 1.73
C VAL A 5 0.80 -18.35 2.56
N LEU A 6 1.00 -17.37 3.44
CA LEU A 6 2.13 -17.36 4.39
C LEU A 6 2.01 -18.51 5.39
N LEU A 7 0.82 -18.73 5.96
CA LEU A 7 0.56 -19.84 6.89
C LEU A 7 0.83 -21.20 6.25
N LEU A 8 0.35 -21.42 5.02
CA LEU A 8 0.56 -22.66 4.28
C LEU A 8 2.02 -22.88 3.90
N GLY A 9 2.74 -21.82 3.52
CA GLY A 9 4.18 -21.88 3.26
C GLY A 9 4.98 -22.24 4.51
N LEU A 10 4.59 -21.69 5.66
CA LEU A 10 5.21 -21.97 6.95
C LEU A 10 4.98 -23.42 7.41
N LEU A 11 3.74 -23.90 7.28
CA LEU A 11 3.40 -25.29 7.57
C LEU A 11 4.19 -26.26 6.68
N ARG A 12 4.30 -25.95 5.38
CA ARG A 12 5.07 -26.74 4.42
C ARG A 12 6.55 -26.83 4.81
N LEU A 13 7.16 -25.71 5.21
CA LEU A 13 8.56 -25.66 5.66
C LEU A 13 8.77 -26.49 6.94
N LEU A 14 7.87 -26.35 7.91
CA LEU A 14 7.92 -27.08 9.17
C LEU A 14 7.76 -28.60 8.98
N THR A 15 6.91 -29.02 8.04
CA THR A 15 6.63 -30.45 7.79
C THR A 15 7.67 -31.08 6.85
N GLY A 16 8.28 -30.29 5.96
CA GLY A 16 9.19 -30.75 4.92
C GLY A 16 10.67 -30.75 5.32
N ASP A 17 11.16 -29.68 5.96
CA ASP A 17 12.59 -29.52 6.27
C ASP A 17 12.97 -29.96 7.69
N LEU A 18 12.02 -30.00 8.64
CA LEU A 18 12.30 -30.31 10.04
C LEU A 18 12.11 -31.79 10.41
N LEU A 19 11.51 -32.60 9.53
CA LEU A 19 11.24 -34.02 9.80
C LEU A 19 12.35 -35.01 9.37
N PRO A 20 13.22 -34.77 8.36
CA PRO A 20 14.22 -35.76 7.98
C PRO A 20 15.54 -35.53 8.74
N GLY A 21 15.50 -35.66 10.07
CA GLY A 21 16.68 -35.88 10.92
C GLY A 21 17.49 -34.63 11.29
N GLY A 22 17.49 -34.27 12.59
CA GLY A 22 18.62 -33.53 13.16
C GLY A 22 18.34 -32.43 14.19
N SER A 23 17.09 -32.08 14.49
CA SER A 23 16.78 -31.18 15.61
C SER A 23 15.81 -31.87 16.56
N SER A 24 16.14 -31.95 17.86
CA SER A 24 15.29 -32.61 18.86
C SER A 24 13.86 -32.09 18.71
N GLY A 25 12.86 -32.98 18.60
CA GLY A 25 11.48 -32.61 18.26
C GLY A 25 10.88 -31.50 19.12
N LEU A 26 11.45 -31.26 20.31
CA LEU A 26 11.12 -30.13 21.18
C LEU A 26 11.44 -28.77 20.55
N THR A 27 12.59 -28.63 19.87
CA THR A 27 12.98 -27.38 19.19
C THR A 27 12.10 -27.11 17.97
N ALA A 28 11.78 -28.17 17.21
CA ALA A 28 10.81 -28.12 16.12
C ALA A 28 9.42 -27.69 16.61
N LEU A 29 8.94 -28.27 17.71
CA LEU A 29 7.67 -27.92 18.31
C LEU A 29 7.66 -26.48 18.85
N ALA A 30 8.75 -26.05 19.49
CA ALA A 30 8.88 -24.70 20.02
C ALA A 30 8.84 -23.65 18.91
N THR A 31 9.60 -23.86 17.82
CA THR A 31 9.59 -22.95 16.67
C THR A 31 8.21 -22.89 16.01
N ALA A 32 7.54 -24.04 15.85
CA ALA A 32 6.16 -24.09 15.35
C ALA A 32 5.20 -23.27 16.21
N ALA A 33 5.25 -23.43 17.53
CA ALA A 33 4.41 -22.70 18.46
C ALA A 33 4.66 -21.18 18.37
N THR A 34 5.92 -20.75 18.31
CA THR A 34 6.27 -19.32 18.17
C THR A 34 5.72 -18.73 16.87
N LEU A 35 5.81 -19.46 15.77
CA LEU A 35 5.30 -19.03 14.46
C LEU A 35 3.78 -18.90 14.44
N VAL A 36 3.06 -19.82 15.09
CA VAL A 36 1.60 -19.73 15.26
C VAL A 36 1.21 -18.49 16.05
N VAL A 37 1.90 -18.23 17.18
CA VAL A 37 1.65 -17.03 17.99
C VAL A 37 1.92 -15.75 17.19
N LEU A 38 3.05 -15.67 16.49
CA LEU A 38 3.38 -14.53 15.63
C LEU A 38 2.32 -14.30 14.54
N ALA A 39 1.89 -15.36 13.86
CA ALA A 39 0.85 -15.27 12.84
C ALA A 39 -0.49 -14.78 13.42
N GLY A 40 -0.85 -15.24 14.63
CA GLY A 40 -2.03 -14.78 15.36
C GLY A 40 -1.96 -13.29 15.70
N VAL A 41 -0.84 -12.83 16.25
CA VAL A 41 -0.62 -11.41 16.61
C VAL A 41 -0.66 -10.53 15.35
N LEU A 42 0.02 -10.92 14.27
CA LEU A 42 0.00 -10.17 13.01
C LEU A 42 -1.41 -10.09 12.40
N SER A 43 -2.18 -11.17 12.49
CA SER A 43 -3.56 -11.19 12.00
C SER A 43 -4.46 -10.29 12.83
N ALA A 44 -4.38 -10.38 14.16
CA ALA A 44 -5.17 -9.55 15.08
C ALA A 44 -4.84 -8.06 14.92
N THR A 45 -3.56 -7.71 14.85
CA THR A 45 -3.12 -6.33 14.63
C THR A 45 -3.61 -5.79 13.28
N PHE A 46 -3.56 -6.59 12.21
CA PHE A 46 -4.08 -6.18 10.91
C PHE A 46 -5.60 -5.95 10.92
N VAL A 47 -6.36 -6.84 11.55
CA VAL A 47 -7.81 -6.68 11.71
C VAL A 47 -8.13 -5.43 12.53
N LEU A 48 -7.45 -5.22 13.66
CA LEU A 48 -7.64 -4.05 14.50
C LEU A 48 -7.27 -2.76 13.76
N ALA A 49 -6.15 -2.76 13.03
CA ALA A 49 -5.73 -1.64 12.21
C ALA A 49 -6.81 -1.28 11.16
N ARG A 50 -7.47 -2.27 10.56
CA ARG A 50 -8.60 -2.02 9.64
C ARG A 50 -9.84 -1.48 10.34
N LEU A 51 -10.21 -2.05 11.49
CA LEU A 51 -11.36 -1.60 12.30
C LEU A 51 -11.18 -0.15 12.77
N LEU A 52 -9.98 0.21 13.18
CA LEU A 52 -9.61 1.57 13.60
C LEU A 52 -9.39 2.53 12.42
N GLY A 53 -9.64 2.08 11.19
CA GLY A 53 -9.60 2.93 10.01
C GLY A 53 -8.19 3.33 9.55
N SER A 54 -7.15 2.60 9.97
CA SER A 54 -5.81 2.79 9.38
C SER A 54 -5.88 2.47 7.89
N ARG A 55 -5.43 3.42 7.07
CA ARG A 55 -5.43 3.32 5.61
C ARG A 55 -3.99 3.22 5.13
N ALA A 56 -3.76 2.44 4.09
CA ALA A 56 -2.46 2.40 3.43
C ALA A 56 -2.06 3.83 2.98
N PRO A 57 -0.76 4.19 2.99
CA PRO A 57 -0.31 5.54 2.63
C PRO A 57 -0.87 6.04 1.29
N HIS A 58 -0.96 5.16 0.28
CA HIS A 58 -1.56 5.47 -1.02
C HIS A 58 -3.04 5.82 -0.91
N ALA A 59 -3.83 5.08 -0.12
CA ALA A 59 -5.25 5.37 0.07
C ALA A 59 -5.48 6.70 0.82
N VAL A 60 -4.58 7.06 1.74
CA VAL A 60 -4.60 8.38 2.39
C VAL A 60 -4.31 9.47 1.36
N ARG A 61 -3.23 9.34 0.58
CA ARG A 61 -2.84 10.29 -0.47
C ARG A 61 -3.93 10.48 -1.53
N ASP A 62 -4.51 9.40 -2.03
CA ASP A 62 -5.57 9.48 -3.04
C ASP A 62 -6.83 10.11 -2.45
N GLY A 63 -7.15 9.78 -1.19
CA GLY A 63 -8.26 10.40 -0.48
C GLY A 63 -8.05 11.89 -0.20
N THR A 64 -6.82 12.36 0.05
CA THR A 64 -6.54 13.79 0.19
C THR A 64 -6.59 14.51 -1.14
N LEU A 65 -5.99 13.95 -2.20
CA LEU A 65 -6.06 14.48 -3.56
C LEU A 65 -7.49 14.57 -4.06
N ARG A 66 -8.33 13.54 -3.83
CA ARG A 66 -9.75 13.56 -4.19
C ARG A 66 -10.51 14.66 -3.44
N ARG A 67 -10.24 14.82 -2.14
CA ARG A 67 -10.87 15.89 -1.33
C ARG A 67 -10.45 17.28 -1.79
N HIS A 68 -9.17 17.46 -2.14
CA HIS A 68 -8.71 18.70 -2.76
C HIS A 68 -9.37 18.90 -4.12
N ALA A 69 -9.40 17.90 -5.01
CA ALA A 69 -10.05 18.01 -6.32
C ALA A 69 -11.55 18.31 -6.24
N LEU A 70 -12.26 17.88 -5.19
CA LEU A 70 -13.66 18.26 -4.96
C LEU A 70 -13.81 19.68 -4.43
N ARG A 71 -12.86 20.16 -3.61
CA ARG A 71 -12.88 21.51 -3.01
C ARG A 71 -12.28 22.58 -3.91
N THR A 72 -11.32 22.19 -4.74
CA THR A 72 -10.67 22.97 -5.79
C THR A 72 -11.15 22.49 -7.15
N ALA A 73 -12.32 21.82 -7.22
CA ALA A 73 -12.96 21.51 -8.49
C ALA A 73 -13.07 22.84 -9.20
N PHE A 74 -12.19 22.99 -10.19
CA PHE A 74 -11.93 24.23 -10.86
C PHE A 74 -13.27 24.83 -11.28
N LEU A 75 -13.46 26.15 -11.11
CA LEU A 75 -14.35 26.87 -12.02
C LEU A 75 -14.03 26.31 -13.41
N PRO A 76 -15.02 25.80 -14.18
CA PRO A 76 -14.78 25.08 -15.42
C PRO A 76 -13.63 25.76 -16.17
N GLN A 77 -12.46 25.11 -16.17
CA GLN A 77 -11.26 25.72 -16.73
C GLN A 77 -11.60 25.98 -18.19
N ARG A 78 -11.76 27.26 -18.55
CA ARG A 78 -11.98 27.65 -19.94
C ARG A 78 -10.85 27.02 -20.73
N ASP A 79 -11.24 26.26 -21.75
CA ASP A 79 -10.32 25.68 -22.71
C ASP A 79 -9.26 26.75 -23.08
N PRO A 80 -7.98 26.51 -22.78
CA PRO A 80 -6.92 27.47 -23.09
C PRO A 80 -6.87 27.77 -24.59
N ASP A 81 -7.42 26.90 -25.43
CA ASP A 81 -7.52 27.07 -26.88
C ASP A 81 -8.90 27.61 -27.35
N ALA A 82 -9.78 28.03 -26.44
CA ALA A 82 -11.06 28.63 -26.80
C ALA A 82 -10.86 29.89 -27.68
N ARG A 83 -11.62 29.96 -28.78
CA ARG A 83 -11.57 31.05 -29.77
C ARG A 83 -11.75 32.41 -29.08
N GLY A 84 -10.76 33.30 -29.22
CA GLY A 84 -10.79 34.66 -28.66
C GLY A 84 -9.95 34.88 -27.40
N ARG A 85 -9.21 33.88 -26.90
CA ARG A 85 -8.19 34.09 -25.86
C ARG A 85 -6.78 34.07 -26.44
N ARG A 86 -5.94 35.02 -26.00
CA ARG A 86 -4.49 34.97 -26.24
C ARG A 86 -3.95 33.73 -25.54
N ARG A 87 -3.29 32.83 -26.29
CA ARG A 87 -2.58 31.69 -25.71
C ARG A 87 -1.62 32.19 -24.63
N PRO A 88 -1.66 31.63 -23.40
CA PRO A 88 -0.63 31.93 -22.40
C PRO A 88 0.74 31.66 -23.04
N ARG A 89 1.61 32.67 -23.05
CA ARG A 89 2.97 32.48 -23.59
C ARG A 89 3.67 31.44 -22.72
N ALA A 90 4.24 30.42 -23.36
CA ALA A 90 5.04 29.42 -22.66
C ALA A 90 6.13 30.14 -21.85
N PRO A 91 6.33 29.79 -20.57
CA PRO A 91 7.45 30.32 -19.80
C PRO A 91 8.74 29.95 -20.54
N GLY A 92 9.45 30.95 -21.09
CA GLY A 92 10.65 30.75 -21.91
C GLY A 92 10.59 31.32 -23.33
N ALA A 93 9.43 31.78 -23.80
CA ALA A 93 9.36 32.55 -25.05
C ALA A 93 9.92 33.96 -24.82
N ALA A 94 11.24 34.11 -24.94
CA ALA A 94 11.90 35.41 -24.90
C ALA A 94 11.25 36.35 -25.93
N LEU A 95 10.99 37.60 -25.53
CA LEU A 95 10.46 38.62 -26.43
C LEU A 95 11.53 38.85 -27.52
N ALA A 96 11.20 38.63 -28.79
CA ALA A 96 12.09 39.00 -29.88
C ALA A 96 12.35 40.51 -29.79
N ALA A 97 13.62 40.89 -29.61
CA ALA A 97 14.04 42.28 -29.56
C ALA A 97 13.73 42.97 -30.90
N ALA A 98 13.23 44.20 -30.81
CA ALA A 98 12.75 45.03 -31.92
C ALA A 98 13.89 45.57 -32.78
#